data_AF-D0LL22-F1
#
_entry.id   AF-D0LL22-F1
#
_cell.length_a   1.000
_cell.length_b   1.000
_cell.length_c   1.000
_cell.angle_alpha   90.00
_cell.angle_beta   90.00
_cell.angle_gamma   90.00
#
_symmetry.space_group_name_H-M   'P 1'
#
loop_
_entity.id
_entity.type
_entity.pdbx_description
1 polymer ?
#
loop_
_entity_poly.entity_id
_entity_poly.type
_entity_poly.pdbx_seq_one_letter_code
_entity_poly.pdbx_strand_id
1 'polypeptide(L)'
;MQQLMNEGGFVMWLLALTAGAALTMQGRRAYTWFVSGDLSSKALARNTATPLYLAATTLCFGLAGSALGFRAALSHASTCPHGRGDLLIGAAEALAPLVLGGMLAGLIVLVQAAMAARLRSLEIKMPV
;
A
#
# COMPACT_ATOMS: atom_id res chain seq x y z
N MET A 1 16.52 -22.94 4.94
CA MET A 1 16.56 -21.92 3.87
C MET A 1 15.21 -21.75 3.16
N GLN A 2 14.55 -22.81 2.68
CA GLN A 2 13.26 -22.70 1.97
C GLN A 2 12.10 -22.07 2.78
N GLN A 3 12.01 -22.28 4.09
CA GLN A 3 10.96 -21.68 4.92
C GLN A 3 11.11 -20.16 5.10
N LEU A 4 12.34 -19.65 5.28
CA LEU A 4 12.57 -18.21 5.48
C LEU A 4 12.40 -17.37 4.20
N MET A 5 12.78 -17.91 3.02
CA MET A 5 12.46 -17.28 1.74
C MET A 5 10.94 -17.24 1.46
N ASN A 6 10.18 -18.16 2.07
CA ASN A 6 8.73 -18.22 1.93
C ASN A 6 8.00 -17.14 2.77
N GLU A 7 8.52 -16.78 3.94
CA GLU A 7 7.88 -15.81 4.84
C GLU A 7 7.94 -14.38 4.31
N GLY A 8 9.12 -13.93 3.82
CA GLY A 8 9.26 -12.61 3.19
C GLY A 8 8.48 -12.51 1.88
N GLY A 9 8.47 -13.58 1.08
CA GLY A 9 7.69 -13.67 -0.15
C GLY A 9 6.18 -13.63 0.09
N PHE A 10 5.68 -14.29 1.14
CA PHE A 10 4.25 -14.28 1.47
C PHE A 10 3.73 -12.88 1.84
N VAL A 11 4.51 -12.10 2.58
CA VAL A 11 4.10 -10.72 2.93
C VAL A 11 4.09 -9.80 1.71
N MET A 12 5.01 -9.99 0.77
CA MET A 12 4.98 -9.28 -0.53
C MET A 12 3.69 -9.57 -1.31
N TRP A 13 3.19 -10.80 -1.29
CA TRP A 13 1.91 -11.15 -1.90
C TRP A 13 0.72 -10.46 -1.22
N LEU A 14 0.67 -10.46 0.12
CA LEU A 14 -0.38 -9.76 0.87
C LEU A 14 -0.37 -8.25 0.61
N LEU A 15 0.82 -7.66 0.52
CA LEU A 15 1.02 -6.26 0.17
C LEU A 15 0.46 -5.96 -1.22
N ALA A 16 0.82 -6.75 -2.23
CA ALA A 16 0.33 -6.58 -3.60
C ALA A 16 -1.20 -6.76 -3.69
N LEU A 17 -1.76 -7.77 -3.03
CA LEU A 17 -3.20 -8.04 -3.01
C LEU A 17 -3.99 -6.90 -2.36
N THR A 18 -3.51 -6.38 -1.23
CA THR A 18 -4.21 -5.33 -0.49
C THR A 18 -4.14 -3.99 -1.20
N ALA A 19 -2.97 -3.65 -1.74
CA ALA A 19 -2.81 -2.45 -2.57
C ALA A 19 -3.65 -2.53 -3.85
N GLY A 20 -3.61 -3.67 -4.54
CA GLY A 20 -4.42 -3.93 -5.72
C GLY A 20 -5.92 -3.78 -5.44
N ALA A 21 -6.43 -4.43 -4.39
CA ALA A 21 -7.81 -4.32 -3.97
C ALA A 21 -8.22 -2.86 -3.68
N ALA A 22 -7.36 -2.11 -2.99
CA ALA A 22 -7.61 -0.69 -2.70
C ALA A 22 -7.74 0.15 -3.97
N LEU A 23 -6.79 0.00 -4.90
CA LEU A 23 -6.78 0.74 -6.16
C LEU A 23 -7.96 0.33 -7.06
N THR A 24 -8.30 -0.95 -7.14
CA THR A 24 -9.47 -1.42 -7.91
C THR A 24 -10.78 -0.89 -7.31
N MET A 25 -10.91 -0.87 -5.98
CA MET A 25 -12.08 -0.27 -5.32
C MET A 25 -12.19 1.22 -5.61
N GLN A 26 -11.08 1.97 -5.55
CA GLN A 26 -11.04 3.38 -5.91
C GLN A 26 -11.41 3.61 -7.38
N GLY A 27 -10.81 2.85 -8.30
CA GLY A 27 -11.10 2.92 -9.73
C GLY A 27 -12.55 2.62 -10.05
N ARG A 28 -13.13 1.57 -9.45
CA ARG A 28 -14.55 1.23 -9.61
C ARG A 28 -15.45 2.37 -9.13
N ARG A 29 -15.14 2.98 -7.98
CA ARG A 29 -15.92 4.11 -7.45
C ARG A 29 -15.84 5.34 -8.33
N ALA A 30 -14.64 5.69 -8.78
CA ALA A 30 -14.41 6.78 -9.71
C ALA A 30 -15.20 6.57 -11.02
N TYR A 31 -15.21 5.34 -11.53
CA TYR A 31 -15.98 4.96 -12.72
C TYR A 31 -17.49 5.05 -12.49
N THR A 32 -18.01 4.45 -11.40
CA THR A 32 -19.46 4.52 -11.10
C THR A 32 -19.91 5.96 -10.91
N TRP A 33 -19.08 6.79 -10.29
CA TRP A 33 -19.37 8.20 -10.12
C TRP A 33 -19.42 8.92 -11.48
N PHE A 34 -18.40 8.71 -12.33
CA PHE A 34 -18.34 9.27 -13.67
C PHE A 34 -19.57 8.90 -14.52
N VAL A 35 -20.00 7.63 -14.49
CA VAL A 35 -21.17 7.16 -15.24
C VAL A 35 -22.49 7.68 -14.65
N SER A 36 -22.61 7.72 -13.33
CA SER A 36 -23.85 8.15 -12.67
C SER A 36 -24.16 9.63 -12.81
N GLY A 37 -23.13 10.48 -12.98
CA GLY A 37 -23.29 11.93 -13.00
C GLY A 37 -23.81 12.52 -11.67
N ASP A 38 -23.91 11.72 -10.60
CA ASP A 38 -24.43 12.16 -9.31
C ASP A 38 -23.35 12.97 -8.57
N LEU A 39 -23.53 14.29 -8.58
CA LEU A 39 -22.63 15.26 -7.94
C LEU A 39 -23.12 15.66 -6.54
N SER A 40 -24.10 14.94 -5.96
CA SER A 40 -24.62 15.27 -4.64
C SER A 40 -23.60 15.03 -3.52
N SER A 41 -23.72 15.81 -2.44
CA SER A 41 -22.92 15.66 -1.21
C SER A 41 -23.12 14.28 -0.52
N LYS A 42 -24.20 13.57 -0.82
CA LYS A 42 -24.43 12.19 -0.34
C LYS A 42 -23.62 11.17 -1.15
N ALA A 43 -23.52 11.34 -2.46
CA ALA A 43 -22.64 10.53 -3.31
C ALA A 43 -21.17 10.75 -2.96
N LEU A 44 -20.82 11.99 -2.59
CA LEU A 44 -19.50 12.39 -2.08
C LEU A 44 -19.06 11.56 -0.88
N ALA A 45 -19.88 11.52 0.18
CA ALA A 45 -19.55 10.80 1.40
C ALA A 45 -19.42 9.28 1.18
N ARG A 46 -20.27 8.71 0.31
CA ARG A 46 -20.22 7.28 -0.04
C ARG A 46 -18.94 6.88 -0.76
N ASN A 47 -18.45 7.72 -1.66
CA ASN A 47 -17.30 7.40 -2.50
C ASN A 47 -15.95 7.75 -1.85
N THR A 48 -15.93 8.58 -0.81
CA THR A 48 -14.71 9.11 -0.17
C THR A 48 -14.34 8.50 1.21
N ALA A 49 -15.13 7.60 1.78
CA ALA A 49 -14.93 7.19 3.17
C ALA A 49 -13.90 6.06 3.45
N THR A 50 -13.36 5.35 2.45
CA THR A 50 -12.96 3.93 2.67
C THR A 50 -11.61 3.41 2.13
N PRO A 51 -10.56 4.19 1.81
CA PRO A 51 -9.25 3.57 1.51
C PRO A 51 -8.10 3.94 2.46
N LEU A 52 -8.31 4.79 3.46
CA LEU A 52 -7.26 5.10 4.45
C LEU A 52 -6.84 3.87 5.27
N TYR A 53 -7.80 3.01 5.64
CA TYR A 53 -7.48 1.77 6.35
C TYR A 53 -6.69 0.80 5.46
N LEU A 54 -6.99 0.73 4.16
CA LEU A 54 -6.25 -0.12 3.23
C LEU A 54 -4.83 0.40 3.01
N ALA A 55 -4.65 1.72 2.86
CA ALA A 55 -3.32 2.32 2.80
C ALA A 55 -2.49 2.03 4.06
N ALA A 56 -3.11 2.17 5.24
CA ALA A 56 -2.46 1.82 6.51
C ALA A 56 -2.10 0.34 6.57
N THR A 57 -3.00 -0.55 6.13
CA THR A 57 -2.76 -2.00 6.06
C THR A 57 -1.62 -2.34 5.10
N THR A 58 -1.55 -1.71 3.93
CA THR A 58 -0.46 -1.89 2.95
C THR A 58 0.88 -1.43 3.53
N LEU A 59 0.91 -0.31 4.26
CA LEU A 59 2.10 0.14 4.98
C LEU A 59 2.52 -0.85 6.07
N CYS A 60 1.56 -1.35 6.87
CA CYS A 60 1.81 -2.34 7.91
C CYS A 60 2.39 -3.64 7.32
N PHE A 61 1.91 -4.09 6.16
CA PHE A 61 2.51 -5.23 5.47
C PHE A 61 3.93 -4.93 4.98
N GLY A 62 4.20 -3.72 4.49
CA GLY A 62 5.58 -3.30 4.16
C GLY A 62 6.51 -3.37 5.36
N LEU A 63 6.08 -2.83 6.52
CA LEU A 63 6.83 -2.89 7.78
C LEU A 63 7.05 -4.32 8.27
N ALA A 64 6.00 -5.14 8.25
CA ALA A 64 6.09 -6.54 8.68
C ALA A 64 7.01 -7.37 7.77
N GLY A 65 6.92 -7.17 6.45
CA GLY A 65 7.78 -7.85 5.48
C GLY A 65 9.24 -7.49 5.68
N SER A 66 9.53 -6.21 5.92
CA SER A 66 10.88 -5.75 6.23
C SER A 66 11.41 -6.28 7.56
N ALA A 67 10.59 -6.31 8.61
CA ALA A 67 10.99 -6.88 9.89
C ALA A 67 11.34 -8.37 9.78
N LEU A 68 10.55 -9.14 9.01
CA LEU A 68 10.83 -10.55 8.72
C LEU A 68 12.12 -10.72 7.90
N GLY A 69 12.34 -9.87 6.90
CA GLY A 69 13.58 -9.85 6.10
C GLY A 69 14.82 -9.58 6.96
N PHE A 70 14.77 -8.59 7.86
CA PHE A 70 15.86 -8.31 8.78
C PHE A 70 16.12 -9.46 9.75
N ARG A 71 15.06 -10.07 10.29
CA ARG A 71 15.17 -11.26 11.13
C ARG A 71 15.85 -12.40 10.37
N ALA A 72 15.49 -12.62 9.11
CA ALA A 72 16.09 -13.65 8.27
C ALA A 72 17.59 -13.39 8.05
N ALA A 73 17.96 -12.17 7.66
CA ALA A 73 19.34 -11.77 7.44
C ALA A 73 20.21 -11.93 8.72
N LEU A 74 19.71 -11.49 9.87
CA LEU A 74 20.40 -11.63 11.15
C LEU A 74 20.54 -13.10 11.59
N SER A 75 19.50 -13.90 11.41
CA SER A 75 19.56 -15.33 11.72
C SER A 75 20.62 -16.05 10.88
N HIS A 76 20.69 -15.74 9.58
CA HIS A 76 21.71 -16.30 8.69
C HIS A 76 23.13 -15.86 9.04
N ALA A 77 23.30 -14.60 9.44
CA ALA A 77 24.58 -14.08 9.91
C ALA A 77 25.07 -14.77 11.18
N SER A 78 24.15 -15.17 12.07
CA SER A 78 24.50 -15.86 13.31
C SER A 78 24.96 -17.30 13.10
N THR A 79 24.48 -17.97 12.05
CA THR A 79 24.75 -19.38 11.79
C THR A 79 25.92 -19.63 10.83
N CYS A 80 26.36 -18.62 10.09
CA CYS A 80 27.40 -18.80 9.07
C CYS A 80 28.38 -17.63 9.08
N PRO A 81 29.70 -17.88 9.03
CA PRO A 81 30.73 -16.84 9.02
C PRO A 81 30.75 -16.17 7.64
N HIS A 82 29.87 -15.20 7.43
CA HIS A 82 29.83 -14.40 6.21
C HIS A 82 30.58 -13.08 6.36
N GLY A 83 31.11 -12.56 5.25
CA GLY A 83 31.70 -11.24 5.20
C GLY A 83 30.64 -10.14 5.35
N ARG A 84 31.07 -8.94 5.77
CA ARG A 84 30.21 -7.73 5.89
C ARG A 84 29.35 -7.45 4.65
N GLY A 85 29.79 -7.85 3.44
CA GLY A 85 29.08 -7.64 2.18
C GLY A 85 27.75 -8.38 2.09
N ASP A 86 27.71 -9.66 2.46
CA ASP A 86 26.48 -10.46 2.37
C ASP A 86 25.40 -9.97 3.35
N LEU A 87 25.85 -9.44 4.50
CA LEU A 87 24.96 -8.85 5.49
C LEU A 87 24.29 -7.56 4.99
N LEU A 88 25.05 -6.74 4.25
CA LEU A 88 24.54 -5.51 3.63
C LEU A 88 23.55 -5.81 2.52
N ILE A 89 23.80 -6.85 1.71
CA ILE A 89 22.87 -7.29 0.66
C ILE A 89 21.56 -7.80 1.29
N GLY A 90 21.64 -8.66 2.31
CA GLY A 90 20.46 -9.15 3.02
C GLY A 90 19.66 -8.03 3.71
N ALA A 91 20.34 -7.03 4.27
CA ALA A 91 19.70 -5.84 4.84
C ALA A 91 19.03 -4.96 3.76
N ALA A 92 19.63 -4.82 2.59
CA ALA A 92 19.06 -4.07 1.47
C ALA A 92 17.80 -4.75 0.92
N GLU A 93 17.82 -6.08 0.76
CA GLU A 93 16.64 -6.85 0.34
C GLU A 93 15.50 -6.75 1.36
N ALA A 94 15.84 -6.73 2.66
CA ALA A 94 14.87 -6.53 3.72
C ALA A 94 14.18 -5.15 3.65
N LEU A 95 14.74 -4.14 2.98
CA LEU A 95 14.07 -2.83 2.83
C LEU A 95 13.05 -2.79 1.69
N ALA A 96 13.11 -3.73 0.73
CA ALA A 96 12.25 -3.72 -0.44
C ALA A 96 10.73 -3.73 -0.12
N PRO A 97 10.23 -4.55 0.84
CA PRO A 97 8.81 -4.56 1.22
C PRO A 97 8.35 -3.21 1.80
N LEU A 98 9.17 -2.56 2.62
CA LEU A 98 8.86 -1.25 3.19
C LEU A 98 8.78 -0.16 2.12
N VAL A 99 9.75 -0.13 1.21
CA VAL A 99 9.77 0.85 0.10
C VAL A 99 8.54 0.66 -0.78
N LEU A 100 8.27 -0.57 -1.21
CA LEU A 100 7.10 -0.86 -2.05
C LEU A 100 5.79 -0.59 -1.32
N GLY A 101 5.67 -1.03 -0.07
CA GLY A 101 4.48 -0.82 0.76
C GLY A 101 4.21 0.66 1.02
N GLY A 102 5.26 1.43 1.28
CA GLY A 102 5.19 2.89 1.42
C GLY A 102 4.75 3.58 0.15
N MET A 103 5.33 3.22 -1.01
CA MET A 103 4.94 3.77 -2.31
C MET A 103 3.47 3.48 -2.64
N LEU A 104 3.02 2.24 -2.43
CA LEU A 104 1.63 1.86 -2.72
C LEU A 104 0.64 2.48 -1.72
N ALA A 105 0.96 2.51 -0.43
CA ALA A 105 0.16 3.22 0.56
C ALA A 105 0.03 4.72 0.23
N GLY A 106 1.14 5.35 -0.16
CA GLY A 106 1.18 6.73 -0.63
C GLY A 106 0.30 6.94 -1.88
N LEU A 107 0.38 6.03 -2.85
CA LEU A 107 -0.46 6.07 -4.05
C LEU A 107 -1.96 5.99 -3.71
N ILE A 108 -2.35 5.06 -2.83
CA ILE A 108 -3.74 4.91 -2.38
C ILE A 108 -4.23 6.21 -1.72
N VAL A 109 -3.42 6.84 -0.88
CA VAL A 109 -3.74 8.12 -0.23
C VAL A 109 -3.83 9.25 -1.25
N LEU A 110 -2.90 9.34 -2.22
CA LEU A 110 -2.90 10.37 -3.25
C LEU A 110 -4.13 10.28 -4.16
N VAL A 111 -4.48 9.08 -4.61
CA VAL A 111 -5.70 8.86 -5.41
C VAL A 111 -6.93 9.26 -4.60
N GLN A 112 -6.96 8.92 -3.31
CA GLN A 112 -8.04 9.32 -2.43
C GLN A 112 -8.16 10.84 -2.28
N ALA A 113 -7.05 11.51 -2.04
CA ALA A 113 -7.00 12.96 -1.90
C ALA A 113 -7.38 13.66 -3.21
N ALA A 114 -6.94 13.14 -4.36
CA ALA A 114 -7.28 13.67 -5.68
C ALA A 114 -8.79 13.56 -5.95
N MET A 115 -9.42 12.43 -5.62
CA MET A 115 -10.87 12.29 -5.71
C MET A 115 -11.59 13.29 -4.81
N ALA A 116 -11.18 13.41 -3.54
CA ALA A 116 -11.77 14.36 -2.61
C ALA A 116 -11.62 15.83 -3.07
N ALA A 117 -10.45 16.21 -3.58
CA ALA A 117 -10.16 17.55 -4.08
C ALA A 117 -10.98 17.90 -5.34
N ARG A 118 -11.07 16.97 -6.30
CA ARG A 118 -11.90 17.14 -7.50
C ARG A 118 -13.37 17.33 -7.14
N LEU A 119 -13.83 16.63 -6.12
CA LEU A 119 -15.21 16.73 -5.73
C LEU A 119 -15.53 18.06 -5.01
N ARG A 120 -14.64 18.53 -4.13
CA ARG A 120 -14.77 19.87 -3.51
C ARG A 120 -14.79 21.00 -4.55
N SER A 121 -14.01 20.89 -5.62
CA SER A 121 -13.98 21.93 -6.66
C SER A 121 -15.26 21.97 -7.51
N LEU A 122 -16.03 20.88 -7.56
CA LEU A 122 -17.33 20.83 -8.23
C LEU A 122 -18.45 21.42 -7.36
N GLU A 123 -18.38 21.25 -6.04
CA GLU A 123 -19.33 21.87 -5.09
C GLU A 123 -19.27 23.39 -5.15
N ILE A 124 -18.07 23.98 -5.29
CA ILE A 124 -17.88 25.44 -5.46
C ILE A 124 -18.51 25.98 -6.76
N LYS A 125 -18.64 25.14 -7.79
CA LYS A 125 -19.12 25.56 -9.12
C LYS A 125 -20.63 25.47 -9.31
N MET A 126 -21.38 24.89 -8.37
CA MET A 126 -22.84 24.82 -8.46
C MET A 126 -23.45 25.93 -7.58
N PRO A 127 -23.77 27.13 -8.14
CA PRO A 127 -24.60 28.08 -7.43
C PRO A 127 -26.00 27.48 -7.28
N VAL A 128 -26.50 27.51 -6.04
CA VAL A 128 -27.90 27.20 -5.70
C VAL A 128 -28.81 28.27 -6.28
#